data_AF-P37855-F1
#
_entry.id   AF-P37855-F1
#
_cell.length_a   1.000
_cell.length_b   1.000
_cell.length_c   1.000
_cell.angle_alpha   90.00
_cell.angle_beta   90.00
_cell.angle_gamma   90.00
#
_symmetry.space_group_name_H-M   'P 1'
#
loop_
_entity.id
_entity.type
_entity.pdbx_description
1 polymer ?
#
loop_
_entity_poly.entity_id
_entity_poly.type
_entity_poly.pdbx_seq_one_letter_code
_entity_poly.pdbx_strand_id
1 'polypeptide(L)'
;KRSLRDLGILVNQIIPEGGSLKCLKDLPRAWFNVVPYREVGLMTAIFLEKEYGMPYVSVTPMGILDTAEFVRQMERLVNAWASVLPEKQANYSSYIKDQTNFV
;
A
#
# COMPACT_ATOMS: atom_id res chain seq x y z
N LYS A 1 -4.18 0.69 -9.39
CA LYS A 1 -5.42 0.04 -8.88
C LYS A 1 -5.40 -1.49 -9.06
N ARG A 2 -5.00 -2.01 -10.23
CA ARG A 2 -5.02 -3.45 -10.54
C ARG A 2 -4.23 -4.31 -9.52
N SER A 3 -2.95 -4.01 -9.30
CA SER A 3 -2.10 -4.81 -8.40
C SER A 3 -2.65 -4.87 -6.97
N LEU A 4 -3.18 -3.78 -6.43
CA LEU A 4 -3.79 -3.78 -5.08
C LEU A 4 -5.03 -4.66 -5.02
N ARG A 5 -5.88 -4.64 -6.05
CA ARG A 5 -7.06 -5.53 -6.14
C ARG A 5 -6.66 -6.99 -6.27
N ASP A 6 -5.63 -7.28 -7.06
CA ASP A 6 -5.12 -8.65 -7.24
C ASP A 6 -4.57 -9.20 -5.90
N LEU A 7 -4.04 -8.34 -5.04
CA LEU A 7 -3.61 -8.68 -3.68
C LEU A 7 -4.75 -8.69 -2.65
N GLY A 8 -5.98 -8.36 -3.04
CA GLY A 8 -7.12 -8.26 -2.12
C GLY A 8 -7.12 -7.01 -1.22
N ILE A 9 -6.26 -6.02 -1.50
CA ILE A 9 -6.17 -4.77 -0.76
C ILE A 9 -7.21 -3.78 -1.30
N LEU A 10 -8.15 -3.39 -0.43
CA LEU A 10 -9.16 -2.40 -0.76
C LEU A 10 -8.58 -0.99 -0.69
N VAL A 11 -8.88 -0.17 -1.71
CA VAL A 11 -8.46 1.23 -1.74
C VAL A 11 -9.54 2.07 -1.10
N ASN A 12 -9.23 2.70 0.03
CA ASN A 12 -10.13 3.60 0.73
C ASN A 12 -10.31 4.91 -0.04
N GLN A 13 -9.22 5.64 -0.30
CA GLN A 13 -9.22 6.92 -1.01
C GLN A 13 -8.00 7.04 -1.91
N ILE A 14 -8.11 7.86 -2.95
CA ILE A 14 -7.02 8.25 -3.83
C ILE A 14 -6.98 9.77 -3.84
N ILE A 15 -5.82 10.34 -3.55
CA ILE A 15 -5.58 11.78 -3.53
C ILE A 15 -4.28 12.07 -4.29
N PRO A 16 -4.15 13.24 -4.93
CA PRO A 16 -5.18 14.27 -5.12
C PRO A 16 -6.16 13.95 -6.26
N GLU A 17 -5.80 13.03 -7.16
CA GLU A 17 -6.58 12.74 -8.38
C GLU A 17 -7.96 12.16 -8.05
N GLY A 18 -9.02 12.88 -8.43
CA GLY A 18 -10.41 12.50 -8.17
C GLY A 18 -10.88 12.68 -6.72
N GLY A 19 -10.02 13.21 -5.84
CA GLY A 19 -10.36 13.45 -4.43
C GLY A 19 -11.24 14.69 -4.26
N SER A 20 -12.40 14.54 -3.63
CA SER A 20 -13.16 15.68 -3.11
C SER A 20 -12.64 16.05 -1.73
N LEU A 21 -12.62 17.35 -1.37
CA LEU A 21 -12.33 17.80 0.00
C LEU A 21 -13.23 17.11 1.04
N LYS A 22 -14.46 16.75 0.63
CA LYS A 22 -15.41 16.02 1.49
C LYS A 22 -14.93 14.62 1.89
N CYS A 23 -14.03 14.03 1.11
CA CYS A 23 -13.47 12.69 1.35
C CYS A 23 -12.22 12.71 2.25
N LEU A 24 -11.64 13.89 2.53
CA LEU A 24 -10.43 14.01 3.38
C LEU A 24 -10.65 13.47 4.79
N LYS A 25 -11.88 13.61 5.32
CA LYS A 25 -12.28 13.05 6.61
C LYS A 25 -12.14 11.53 6.69
N ASP A 26 -12.17 10.84 5.55
CA ASP A 26 -12.11 9.38 5.48
C ASP A 26 -10.66 8.88 5.33
N LEU A 27 -9.65 9.75 5.15
CA LEU A 27 -8.25 9.34 5.03
C LEU A 27 -7.76 8.47 6.20
N PRO A 28 -8.01 8.81 7.47
CA PRO A 28 -7.52 8.04 8.61
C PRO A 28 -8.18 6.66 8.76
N ARG A 29 -9.18 6.33 7.93
CA ARG A 29 -9.83 5.02 7.93
C ARG A 29 -8.98 3.94 7.22
N ALA A 30 -7.96 4.34 6.47
CA ALA A 30 -7.04 3.40 5.83
C ALA A 30 -6.00 2.86 6.84
N TRP A 31 -5.55 1.64 6.62
CA TRP A 31 -4.54 0.99 7.49
C TRP A 31 -3.11 1.42 7.18
N PHE A 32 -2.85 1.83 5.93
CA PHE A 32 -1.58 2.36 5.48
C PHE A 32 -1.76 3.16 4.19
N ASN A 33 -0.77 3.98 3.86
CA ASN A 33 -0.73 4.76 2.62
C ASN A 33 0.25 4.14 1.61
N VAL A 34 -0.01 4.38 0.32
CA VAL A 34 0.86 3.95 -0.77
C VAL A 34 1.24 5.17 -1.60
N VAL A 35 2.54 5.37 -1.77
CA VAL A 35 3.14 6.46 -2.54
C VAL A 35 3.93 5.86 -3.69
N PRO A 36 3.33 5.70 -4.88
CA PRO A 36 4.02 5.07 -6.02
C PRO A 36 5.26 5.84 -6.47
N TYR A 37 5.25 7.17 -6.34
CA TYR A 37 6.34 8.06 -6.73
C TYR A 37 6.66 8.98 -5.56
N ARG A 38 7.91 8.95 -5.08
CA ARG A 38 8.33 9.73 -3.90
C ARG A 38 8.19 11.23 -4.13
N GLU A 39 8.31 11.65 -5.38
CA GLU A 39 8.11 13.02 -5.84
C GLU A 39 6.67 13.50 -5.66
N VAL A 40 5.71 12.57 -5.64
CA VAL A 40 4.28 12.86 -5.58
C VAL A 40 3.66 12.21 -4.35
N GLY A 41 3.55 12.98 -3.27
CA GLY A 41 2.78 12.59 -2.07
C GLY A 41 3.59 12.05 -0.90
N LEU A 42 4.93 11.95 -1.00
CA LEU A 42 5.75 11.53 0.15
C LEU A 42 5.57 12.46 1.35
N MET A 43 5.55 13.78 1.14
CA MET A 43 5.29 14.74 2.22
C MET A 43 3.92 14.51 2.88
N THR A 44 2.89 14.19 2.08
CA THR A 44 1.55 13.88 2.60
C THR A 44 1.57 12.59 3.40
N ALA A 45 2.27 11.56 2.95
CA ALA A 45 2.37 10.30 3.68
C ALA A 45 3.14 10.46 5.01
N ILE A 46 4.24 11.22 5.02
CA ILE A 46 4.98 11.57 6.26
C ILE A 46 4.08 12.35 7.22
N PHE A 47 3.31 13.30 6.71
CA PHE A 47 2.35 14.05 7.52
C PHE A 47 1.29 13.12 8.13
N LEU A 48 0.71 12.21 7.34
CA LEU A 48 -0.28 11.25 7.84
C LEU A 48 0.31 10.24 8.83
N GLU A 49 1.56 9.84 8.65
CA GLU A 49 2.28 9.00 9.61
C GLU A 49 2.46 9.74 10.94
N LYS A 50 2.88 11.00 10.90
CA LYS A 50 3.10 11.81 12.10
C LYS A 50 1.80 12.13 12.85
N GLU A 51 0.75 12.53 12.14
CA GLU A 51 -0.49 13.02 12.76
C GLU A 51 -1.50 11.90 13.08
N TYR A 52 -1.52 10.83 12.27
CA TYR A 52 -2.50 9.75 12.42
C TYR A 52 -1.87 8.37 12.69
N GLY A 53 -0.53 8.28 12.77
CA GLY A 53 0.15 7.00 12.98
C GLY A 53 0.02 6.04 11.79
N MET A 54 -0.30 6.56 10.60
CA MET A 54 -0.53 5.74 9.41
C MET A 54 0.79 5.40 8.72
N PRO A 55 1.24 4.13 8.73
CA PRO A 55 2.45 3.74 8.00
C PRO A 55 2.25 3.91 6.49
N TYR A 56 3.34 3.99 5.74
CA TYR A 56 3.28 4.11 4.28
C TYR A 56 4.33 3.29 3.55
N VAL A 57 4.02 2.92 2.31
CA VAL A 57 4.96 2.29 1.37
C VAL A 57 5.32 3.30 0.30
N SER A 58 6.60 3.65 0.20
CA SER A 58 7.12 4.64 -0.77
C SER A 58 8.08 4.04 -1.80
N VAL A 59 8.22 2.71 -1.83
CA VAL A 59 8.99 2.01 -2.86
C VAL A 59 8.30 2.21 -4.20
N THR A 60 9.03 2.78 -5.15
CA THR A 60 8.55 2.90 -6.53
C THR A 60 8.62 1.52 -7.18
N PRO A 61 7.49 0.95 -7.64
CA PRO A 61 7.47 -0.39 -8.24
C PRO A 61 8.05 -0.33 -9.66
N MET A 62 9.37 -0.21 -9.77
CA MET A 62 10.10 -0.12 -11.03
C MET A 62 10.98 -1.36 -11.25
N GLY A 63 10.66 -2.13 -12.28
CA GLY A 63 11.31 -3.42 -12.51
C GLY A 63 10.93 -4.48 -11.47
N ILE A 64 11.52 -5.65 -11.61
CA ILE A 64 11.08 -6.85 -10.88
C ILE A 64 11.42 -6.78 -9.39
N LEU A 65 12.64 -6.34 -9.06
CA LEU A 65 13.12 -6.28 -7.68
C LEU A 65 12.35 -5.26 -6.84
N ASP A 66 12.17 -4.04 -7.34
CA ASP A 66 11.45 -3.01 -6.59
C ASP A 66 9.94 -3.30 -6.54
N THR A 67 9.38 -3.95 -7.57
CA THR A 67 7.99 -4.45 -7.50
C THR A 67 7.84 -5.53 -6.44
N ALA A 68 8.81 -6.45 -6.33
CA ALA A 68 8.82 -7.47 -5.29
C ALA A 68 8.94 -6.84 -3.89
N GLU A 69 9.83 -5.87 -3.71
CA GLU A 69 9.98 -5.17 -2.42
C GLU A 69 8.73 -4.33 -2.08
N PHE A 70 8.13 -3.67 -3.07
CA PHE A 70 6.86 -2.96 -2.91
C PHE A 70 5.75 -3.88 -2.38
N VAL A 71 5.60 -5.08 -2.97
CA VAL A 71 4.63 -6.08 -2.51
C VAL A 71 4.98 -6.63 -1.13
N ARG A 72 6.27 -6.89 -0.83
CA ARG A 72 6.73 -7.35 0.49
C ARG A 72 6.49 -6.34 1.59
N GLN A 73 6.65 -5.04 1.31
CA GLN A 73 6.35 -4.02 2.31
C GLN A 73 4.85 -3.95 2.62
N MET A 74 4.00 -4.05 1.59
CA MET A 74 2.56 -4.15 1.81
C MET A 74 2.18 -5.42 2.58
N GLU A 75 2.80 -6.56 2.27
CA GLU A 75 2.61 -7.82 3.00
C GLU A 75 2.92 -7.65 4.49
N ARG A 76 4.07 -7.04 4.82
CA ARG A 76 4.46 -6.78 6.21
C ARG A 76 3.45 -5.91 6.94
N LEU A 77 2.97 -4.84 6.30
CA LEU A 77 1.96 -3.95 6.91
C LEU A 77 0.63 -4.68 7.11
N VAL A 78 0.15 -5.40 6.10
CA VAL A 78 -1.08 -6.19 6.20
C VAL A 78 -0.97 -7.25 7.30
N ASN A 79 0.15 -7.95 7.39
CA ASN A 79 0.36 -8.98 8.39
C ASN A 79 0.58 -8.41 9.80
N ALA A 80 1.14 -7.22 9.94
CA ALA A 80 1.21 -6.53 11.23
C ALA A 80 -0.19 -6.30 11.81
N TRP A 81 -1.15 -5.88 10.98
CA TRP A 81 -2.55 -5.75 11.38
C TRP A 81 -3.27 -7.10 11.51
N ALA A 82 -2.95 -8.07 10.65
CA ALA A 82 -3.52 -9.41 10.72
C ALA A 82 -3.08 -10.19 11.96
N SER A 83 -1.96 -9.84 12.62
CA SER A 83 -1.62 -10.44 13.91
C SER A 83 -2.71 -10.21 14.98
N VAL A 84 -3.54 -9.18 14.81
CA VAL A 84 -4.72 -8.90 15.63
C VAL A 84 -5.95 -9.71 15.17
N LEU A 85 -5.95 -10.21 13.93
CA LEU A 85 -7.04 -10.98 13.30
C LEU A 85 -6.58 -12.42 12.98
N PRO A 86 -6.88 -13.41 13.84
CA PRO A 86 -6.32 -14.76 13.77
C PRO A 86 -6.56 -15.52 12.45
N GLU A 87 -7.48 -15.06 11.60
CA GLU A 87 -8.04 -15.87 10.53
C GLU A 87 -7.25 -15.87 9.22
N LYS A 88 -6.26 -14.98 9.00
CA LYS A 88 -5.51 -15.01 7.74
C LYS A 88 -4.21 -14.20 7.75
N GLN A 89 -3.07 -14.88 7.56
CA GLN A 89 -1.84 -14.21 7.12
C GLN A 89 -1.87 -14.08 5.60
N ALA A 90 -1.61 -12.87 5.11
CA ALA A 90 -1.42 -12.62 3.69
C ALA A 90 -0.07 -13.20 3.27
N ASN A 91 -0.07 -14.04 2.23
CA ASN A 91 1.13 -14.53 1.58
C ASN A 91 1.09 -14.13 0.10
N TYR A 92 1.93 -13.17 -0.29
CA TYR A 92 2.03 -12.66 -1.65
C TYR A 92 3.22 -13.22 -2.43
N SER A 93 3.94 -14.21 -1.88
CA SER A 93 5.09 -14.83 -2.54
C SER A 93 4.74 -15.44 -3.90
N SER A 94 3.55 -16.05 -4.03
CA SER A 94 3.07 -16.57 -5.33
C SER A 94 2.93 -15.46 -6.35
N TYR A 95 2.31 -14.33 -5.97
CA TYR A 95 2.13 -13.19 -6.86
C TYR A 95 3.48 -12.64 -7.33
N ILE A 96 4.46 -12.51 -6.44
CA ILE A 96 5.81 -12.06 -6.80
C ILE A 96 6.45 -13.03 -7.79
N LYS A 97 6.34 -14.33 -7.55
CA LYS A 97 6.90 -15.37 -8.43
C LYS A 97 6.27 -15.35 -9.83
N ASP A 98 4.96 -15.15 -9.89
CA ASP A 98 4.25 -15.05 -11.17
C ASP A 98 4.70 -13.82 -11.96
N GLN A 99 5.01 -12.71 -11.30
CA GLN A 99 5.56 -11.52 -11.95
C GLN A 99 7.02 -11.71 -12.41
N THR A 100 7.79 -12.62 -11.79
CA THR A 100 9.20 -12.85 -12.13
C THR A 100 9.42 -13.90 -13.23
N ASN A 101 8.50 -14.85 -13.40
CA ASN A 101 8.70 -16.01 -14.29
C ASN A 101 8.54 -15.72 -15.79
N PHE A 102 8.17 -14.49 -16.18
CA PHE A 102 7.99 -14.10 -17.58
C PHE A 102 9.24 -13.49 -18.23
N VAL A 103 10.43 -13.76 -17.69
CA VAL A 103 11.73 -13.43 -18.32
C VAL A 103 12.29 -14.68 -18.99
#